data_AF-A0AAW4HHF6-F1
#
_entry.id   AF-A0AAW4HHF6-F1
#
_cell.length_a   1.000
_cell.length_b   1.000
_cell.length_c   1.000
_cell.angle_alpha   90.00
_cell.angle_beta   90.00
_cell.angle_gamma   90.00
#
_symmetry.space_group_name_H-M   'P 1'
#
loop_
_entity.id
_entity.type
_entity.pdbx_description
1 polymer ?
#
loop_
_entity_poly.entity_id
_entity_poly.type
_entity_poly.pdbx_seq_one_letter_code
_entity_poly.pdbx_strand_id
1 'polypeptide(L)'
;MRKINYNKRNSKFYDALESQIDLSVLLIGDLLKVKFNDRGYALKESVIVIEDNWFLCEFSGSDITRFPSRIKALASYLNSLELRGEFIVSHEDGLCTVQLLKAHELNLDAEVQASVTESTERIALASSRIGQGRYRKSLFKNSSSCPFTGTTDPRFLIASHIKPWRVSTNQERLDPENGFLLAPHIDALFDKGYISVADTGELMISSAEIEAQLVQWRVDLKVKISGLSDSKKAYLAYHREVIFIQ
;
A
#
# COMPACT_ATOMS: atom_id res chain seq x y z
N MET A 1 23.36 -0.85 15.95
CA MET A 1 22.82 -0.02 14.85
C MET A 1 22.58 1.42 15.33
N ARG A 2 22.87 2.42 14.48
CA ARG A 2 22.62 3.85 14.76
C ARG A 2 21.40 4.35 13.98
N LYS A 3 20.57 5.19 14.60
CA LYS A 3 19.39 5.80 13.97
C LYS A 3 19.80 7.05 13.18
N ILE A 4 19.49 7.09 11.89
CA ILE A 4 19.90 8.16 10.97
C ILE A 4 18.66 8.83 10.36
N ASN A 5 18.59 10.16 10.41
CA ASN A 5 17.57 10.95 9.72
C ASN A 5 18.12 11.49 8.39
N TYR A 6 17.31 11.48 7.33
CA TYR A 6 17.67 12.12 6.08
C TYR A 6 16.50 12.92 5.47
N ASN A 7 16.64 14.26 5.45
CA ASN A 7 15.64 15.15 4.88
C ASN A 7 15.84 15.32 3.37
N LYS A 8 14.82 14.95 2.59
CA LYS A 8 14.83 14.71 1.13
C LYS A 8 15.08 15.94 0.24
N ARG A 9 15.00 17.17 0.75
CA ARG A 9 14.63 18.34 -0.06
C ARG A 9 15.51 18.70 -1.28
N ASN A 10 16.73 18.17 -1.47
CA ASN A 10 17.56 18.42 -2.68
C ASN A 10 18.63 17.32 -2.93
N SER A 11 18.28 16.03 -2.82
CA SER A 11 19.28 14.97 -3.03
C SER A 11 19.51 14.68 -4.52
N LYS A 12 20.71 14.98 -5.02
CA LYS A 12 21.17 14.72 -6.40
C LYS A 12 21.20 13.24 -6.84
N PHE A 13 20.85 12.31 -5.95
CA PHE A 13 20.90 10.87 -6.19
C PHE A 13 19.50 10.26 -6.44
N TYR A 14 18.42 11.02 -6.20
CA TYR A 14 17.05 10.50 -6.35
C TYR A 14 16.69 10.19 -7.80
N ASP A 15 17.07 11.05 -8.75
CA ASP A 15 16.75 10.83 -10.17
C ASP A 15 17.37 9.54 -10.71
N ALA A 16 18.57 9.18 -10.24
CA ALA A 16 19.23 7.93 -10.56
C ALA A 16 18.56 6.71 -9.91
N LEU A 17 18.00 6.88 -8.70
CA LEU A 17 17.24 5.85 -7.99
C LEU A 17 15.89 5.60 -8.65
N GLU A 18 15.17 6.66 -9.03
CA GLU A 18 13.85 6.56 -9.66
C GLU A 18 13.90 5.95 -11.06
N SER A 19 14.98 6.20 -11.80
CA SER A 19 15.16 5.64 -13.15
C SER A 19 15.67 4.20 -13.19
N GLN A 20 16.29 3.70 -12.11
CA GLN A 20 16.99 2.39 -12.11
C GLN A 20 16.47 1.40 -11.08
N ILE A 21 15.65 1.83 -10.11
CA ILE A 21 15.06 0.90 -9.14
C ILE A 21 13.91 0.15 -9.80
N ASP A 22 14.21 -1.09 -10.16
CA ASP A 22 13.18 -2.08 -10.46
C ASP A 22 12.69 -2.71 -9.16
N LEU A 23 11.46 -2.33 -8.78
CA LEU A 23 10.79 -2.85 -7.61
C LEU A 23 10.58 -4.36 -7.69
N SER A 24 10.41 -4.92 -8.89
CA SER A 24 10.23 -6.36 -9.05
C SER A 24 11.48 -7.14 -8.60
N VAL A 25 12.68 -6.67 -8.97
CA VAL A 25 13.97 -7.26 -8.57
C VAL A 25 14.18 -7.17 -7.07
N LEU A 26 13.89 -6.01 -6.49
CA LEU A 26 14.13 -5.76 -5.07
C LEU A 26 13.19 -6.59 -4.17
N LEU A 27 11.98 -6.89 -4.64
CA LEU A 27 10.98 -7.69 -3.95
C LEU A 27 11.20 -9.21 -4.08
N ILE A 28 11.94 -9.66 -5.09
CA ILE A 28 12.40 -11.06 -5.22
C ILE A 28 13.45 -11.41 -4.16
N GLY A 29 14.05 -10.39 -3.52
CA GLY A 29 15.25 -10.56 -2.71
C GLY A 29 16.50 -10.73 -3.56
N ASP A 30 16.41 -10.41 -4.86
CA ASP A 30 17.53 -10.38 -5.76
C ASP A 30 18.32 -9.09 -5.59
N LEU A 31 19.59 -9.16 -6.01
CA LEU A 31 20.53 -8.06 -5.89
C LEU A 31 20.20 -6.99 -6.95
N LEU A 32 19.49 -5.94 -6.54
CA LEU A 32 19.27 -4.78 -7.40
C LEU A 32 20.55 -3.96 -7.52
N LYS A 33 20.99 -3.68 -8.75
CA LYS A 33 22.17 -2.87 -9.04
C LYS A 33 21.76 -1.46 -9.49
N VAL A 34 22.03 -0.46 -8.68
CA VAL A 34 21.86 0.97 -9.00
C VAL A 34 23.22 1.58 -9.32
N LYS A 35 23.40 2.08 -10.54
CA LYS A 35 24.62 2.80 -10.93
C LYS A 35 24.48 4.29 -10.61
N PHE A 36 25.48 4.84 -9.92
CA PHE A 36 25.62 6.27 -9.67
C PHE A 36 26.83 6.81 -10.44
N ASN A 37 26.76 8.06 -10.93
CA ASN A 37 27.89 8.71 -11.64
C ASN A 37 29.16 8.78 -10.78
N ASP A 38 30.30 8.64 -11.47
CA ASP A 38 31.59 8.09 -11.04
C ASP A 38 32.22 8.56 -9.71
N ARG A 39 33.07 7.65 -9.21
CA ARG A 39 33.82 7.61 -7.93
C ARG A 39 32.97 7.38 -6.69
N GLY A 40 33.37 6.42 -5.88
CA GLY A 40 32.72 6.13 -4.60
C GLY A 40 33.56 5.24 -3.71
N TYR A 41 33.15 5.16 -2.45
CA TYR A 41 33.82 4.38 -1.41
C TYR A 41 33.30 2.93 -1.43
N ALA A 42 34.15 1.95 -1.13
CA ALA A 42 33.73 0.58 -0.92
C ALA A 42 33.15 0.42 0.49
N LEU A 43 31.88 0.01 0.60
CA LEU A 43 31.20 -0.19 1.88
C LEU A 43 30.08 -1.23 1.76
N LYS A 44 29.96 -2.15 2.70
CA LYS A 44 28.81 -3.07 2.81
C LYS A 44 28.20 -2.90 4.19
N GLU A 45 26.93 -2.49 4.24
CA GLU A 45 26.21 -2.24 5.49
C GLU A 45 24.81 -2.83 5.46
N SER A 46 24.31 -3.18 6.65
CA SER A 46 22.90 -3.53 6.85
C SER A 46 22.11 -2.28 7.20
N VAL A 47 21.03 -2.02 6.46
CA VAL A 47 20.13 -0.88 6.60
C VAL A 47 18.72 -1.39 6.91
N ILE A 48 18.17 -0.99 8.05
CA ILE A 48 16.77 -1.27 8.40
C ILE A 48 15.96 0.00 8.23
N VAL A 49 15.03 0.00 7.28
CA VAL A 49 14.09 1.09 7.07
C VAL A 49 12.91 0.89 8.02
N ILE A 50 12.75 1.83 8.95
CA ILE A 50 11.77 1.76 10.05
C ILE A 50 10.54 2.63 9.74
N GLU A 51 10.56 3.91 10.11
CA GLU A 51 9.43 4.85 9.96
C GLU A 51 9.92 6.29 9.76
N ASP A 52 9.13 7.10 9.05
CA ASP A 52 9.47 8.48 8.67
C ASP A 52 10.86 8.56 8.01
N ASN A 53 11.48 9.73 7.91
CA ASN A 53 12.80 9.91 7.28
C ASN A 53 13.96 9.21 8.02
N TRP A 54 13.70 8.11 8.74
CA TRP A 54 14.62 7.38 9.59
C TRP A 54 14.92 5.96 9.11
N PHE A 55 16.17 5.57 9.28
CA PHE A 55 16.64 4.20 9.10
C PHE A 55 17.71 3.87 10.15
N LEU A 56 17.87 2.58 10.45
CA LEU A 56 18.92 2.05 11.30
C LEU A 56 20.02 1.49 10.42
N CYS A 57 21.29 1.73 10.78
CA CYS A 57 22.42 1.15 10.07
C CYS A 57 23.49 0.68 11.05
N GLU A 58 24.13 -0.44 10.77
CA GLU A 58 25.45 -0.70 11.34
C GLU A 58 26.44 0.21 10.61
N PHE A 59 27.24 0.98 11.34
CA PHE A 59 28.20 1.90 10.75
C PHE A 59 29.36 2.01 11.72
N SER A 60 30.55 1.65 11.24
CA SER A 60 31.78 1.60 12.04
C SER A 60 32.42 2.97 12.29
N GLY A 61 31.99 4.01 11.56
CA GLY A 61 32.50 5.37 11.73
C GLY A 61 31.95 6.07 12.98
N SER A 62 32.81 6.84 13.66
CA SER A 62 32.43 7.63 14.83
C SER A 62 31.46 8.78 14.49
N ASP A 63 31.60 9.37 13.29
CA ASP A 63 30.84 10.54 12.82
C ASP A 63 29.74 10.16 11.81
N ILE A 64 28.48 10.33 12.22
CA ILE A 64 27.29 9.97 11.44
C ILE A 64 27.06 10.89 10.23
N THR A 65 27.65 12.09 10.23
CA THR A 65 27.56 13.03 9.10
C THR A 65 28.33 12.50 7.90
N ARG A 66 29.40 11.74 8.14
CA ARG A 66 30.21 11.05 7.12
C ARG A 66 29.56 9.78 6.57
N PHE A 67 28.39 9.39 7.09
CA PHE A 67 27.66 8.25 6.54
C PHE A 67 27.28 8.51 5.07
N PRO A 68 27.44 7.53 4.16
CA PRO A 68 27.36 7.79 2.72
C PRO A 68 26.00 8.33 2.26
N SER A 69 26.00 9.50 1.64
CA SER A 69 24.79 10.18 1.15
C SER A 69 23.96 9.36 0.15
N ARG A 70 24.60 8.46 -0.62
CA ARG A 70 23.92 7.53 -1.54
C ARG A 70 23.03 6.53 -0.79
N ILE A 71 23.52 5.97 0.32
CA ILE A 71 22.77 5.04 1.16
C ILE A 71 21.65 5.78 1.88
N LYS A 72 21.89 7.01 2.37
CA LYS A 72 20.84 7.88 2.95
C LYS A 72 19.71 8.13 1.95
N ALA A 73 20.06 8.45 0.70
CA ALA A 73 19.10 8.70 -0.37
C ALA A 73 18.31 7.44 -0.75
N LEU A 74 18.98 6.29 -0.87
CA LEU A 74 18.34 5.00 -1.13
C LEU A 74 17.33 4.64 -0.03
N ALA A 75 17.74 4.69 1.24
CA ALA A 75 16.87 4.34 2.37
C ALA A 75 15.63 5.24 2.43
N SER A 76 15.81 6.55 2.18
CA SER A 76 14.70 7.50 2.11
C SER A 76 13.81 7.29 0.87
N TYR A 77 14.37 6.84 -0.25
CA TYR A 77 13.60 6.47 -1.43
C TYR A 77 12.75 5.21 -1.19
N LEU A 78 13.33 4.16 -0.62
CA LEU A 78 12.60 2.94 -0.21
C LEU A 78 11.45 3.27 0.74
N ASN A 79 11.69 4.15 1.73
CA ASN A 79 10.62 4.62 2.61
C ASN A 79 9.51 5.39 1.86
N SER A 80 9.86 6.21 0.86
CA SER A 80 8.86 6.90 0.03
C SER A 80 8.00 5.96 -0.81
N LEU A 81 8.47 4.74 -1.04
CA LEU A 81 7.73 3.65 -1.67
C LEU A 81 6.98 2.78 -0.67
N GLU A 82 6.96 3.16 0.62
CA GLU A 82 6.38 2.39 1.72
C GLU A 82 7.03 1.00 1.91
N LEU A 83 8.25 0.82 1.39
CA LEU A 83 9.04 -0.38 1.59
C LEU A 83 9.81 -0.28 2.90
N ARG A 84 9.30 -1.00 3.91
CA ARG A 84 9.91 -1.10 5.24
C ARG A 84 10.48 -2.50 5.43
N GLY A 85 11.67 -2.59 6.02
CA GLY A 85 12.36 -3.86 6.14
C GLY A 85 13.86 -3.75 6.36
N GLU A 86 14.50 -4.91 6.45
CA GLU A 86 15.93 -5.11 6.50
C GLU A 86 16.49 -5.25 5.08
N PHE A 87 17.46 -4.40 4.74
CA PHE A 87 18.12 -4.37 3.45
C PHE A 87 19.63 -4.52 3.63
N ILE A 88 20.28 -5.35 2.83
CA ILE A 88 21.73 -5.28 2.64
C ILE A 88 22.00 -4.28 1.53
N VAL A 89 22.85 -3.30 1.84
CA VAL A 89 23.31 -2.33 0.87
C VAL A 89 24.82 -2.45 0.76
N SER A 90 25.32 -2.83 -0.42
CA SER A 90 26.77 -2.81 -0.70
C SER A 90 27.07 -1.83 -1.81
N HIS A 91 28.05 -0.96 -1.61
CA HIS A 91 28.49 0.01 -2.57
C HIS A 91 29.95 -0.24 -2.92
N GLU A 92 30.26 -0.36 -4.20
CA GLU A 92 31.63 -0.53 -4.72
C GLU A 92 31.78 0.30 -6.00
N ASP A 93 32.75 1.21 -6.05
CA ASP A 93 33.10 2.01 -7.24
C ASP A 93 31.95 2.72 -7.99
N GLY A 94 30.90 3.12 -7.27
CA GLY A 94 29.73 3.81 -7.84
C GLY A 94 28.56 2.88 -8.17
N LEU A 95 28.75 1.57 -8.02
CA LEU A 95 27.71 0.55 -8.08
C LEU A 95 27.15 0.31 -6.68
N CYS A 96 25.89 0.65 -6.48
CA CYS A 96 25.15 0.30 -5.27
C CYS A 96 24.33 -0.95 -5.53
N THR A 97 24.46 -1.92 -4.64
CA THR A 97 23.71 -3.18 -4.65
C THR A 97 22.76 -3.17 -3.46
N VAL A 98 21.51 -3.51 -3.70
CA VAL A 98 20.46 -3.46 -2.69
C VAL A 98 19.73 -4.79 -2.72
N GLN A 99 19.64 -5.42 -1.56
CA GLN A 99 18.95 -6.69 -1.40
C GLN A 99 18.00 -6.59 -0.20
N LEU A 100 16.72 -6.86 -0.40
CA LEU A 100 15.77 -7.00 0.69
C LEU A 100 16.00 -8.36 1.38
N LEU A 101 16.32 -8.34 2.67
CA LEU A 101 16.41 -9.54 3.50
C LEU A 101 15.08 -9.91 4.12
N LYS A 102 14.38 -8.91 4.67
CA LYS A 102 13.14 -9.11 5.42
C LYS A 102 12.24 -7.89 5.34
N ALA A 103 11.01 -8.05 4.88
CA ALA A 103 10.02 -6.97 4.95
C ALA A 103 9.45 -6.87 6.38
N HIS A 104 9.26 -5.65 6.88
CA HIS A 104 8.54 -5.40 8.13
C HIS A 104 7.08 -5.06 7.82
N GLU A 105 6.14 -5.74 8.48
CA GLU A 105 4.70 -5.54 8.29
C GLU A 105 4.18 -4.31 9.05
N LEU A 106 3.28 -3.56 8.42
CA LEU A 106 2.37 -2.65 9.13
C LEU A 106 1.18 -3.50 9.59
N ASN A 107 1.03 -3.66 10.89
CA ASN A 107 -0.11 -4.37 11.50
C ASN A 107 -1.45 -3.80 11.00
N LEU A 108 -2.19 -4.63 10.26
CA LEU A 108 -3.65 -4.69 10.19
C LEU A 108 -3.98 -6.19 10.04
N ASP A 109 -4.28 -6.79 11.18
CA ASP A 109 -4.98 -8.06 11.42
C ASP A 109 -4.34 -9.41 10.96
N ALA A 110 -3.70 -10.04 11.95
CA ALA A 110 -3.62 -11.47 12.30
C ALA A 110 -3.27 -12.57 11.26
N GLU A 111 -2.19 -13.27 11.61
CA GLU A 111 -1.89 -14.69 11.39
C GLU A 111 -1.77 -15.23 9.96
N VAL A 112 -0.53 -15.21 9.45
CA VAL A 112 -0.01 -16.37 8.70
C VAL A 112 1.39 -16.71 9.22
N GLN A 113 1.46 -17.85 9.90
CA GLN A 113 2.70 -18.45 10.41
C GLN A 113 3.72 -18.68 9.29
N ALA A 114 4.98 -18.50 9.67
CA ALA A 114 6.15 -18.65 8.84
C ALA A 114 6.31 -20.06 8.27
N SER A 115 6.12 -20.19 6.96
CA SER A 115 6.93 -21.04 6.07
C SER A 115 6.71 -20.60 4.61
N VAL A 116 7.49 -19.64 4.12
CA VAL A 116 7.36 -19.14 2.74
C VAL A 116 8.66 -19.33 1.97
N THR A 117 8.79 -20.50 1.36
CA THR A 117 9.38 -20.74 0.01
C THR A 117 8.30 -20.39 -1.03
N GLU A 118 8.52 -19.80 -2.20
CA GLU A 118 9.66 -19.34 -2.99
C GLU A 118 9.33 -17.91 -3.50
N SER A 119 10.33 -17.17 -3.97
CA SER A 119 10.33 -15.75 -4.36
C SER A 119 9.02 -15.16 -4.95
N THR A 120 8.28 -15.91 -5.76
CA THR A 120 7.07 -15.48 -6.46
C THR A 120 5.92 -15.05 -5.55
N GLU A 121 5.69 -15.76 -4.43
CA GLU A 121 4.62 -15.38 -3.48
C GLU A 121 4.98 -14.14 -2.67
N ARG A 122 6.28 -13.98 -2.35
CA ARG A 122 6.81 -12.76 -1.72
C ARG A 122 6.62 -11.55 -2.63
N ILE A 123 6.87 -11.70 -3.94
CA ILE A 123 6.60 -10.66 -4.94
C ILE A 123 5.11 -10.33 -4.99
N ALA A 124 4.24 -11.34 -5.02
CA ALA A 124 2.80 -11.15 -5.13
C ALA A 124 2.25 -10.40 -3.91
N LEU A 125 2.68 -10.78 -2.71
CA LEU A 125 2.31 -10.12 -1.45
C LEU A 125 2.84 -8.68 -1.40
N ALA A 126 4.11 -8.47 -1.73
CA ALA A 126 4.68 -7.12 -1.69
C ALA A 126 4.12 -6.20 -2.78
N SER A 127 3.88 -6.71 -3.99
CA SER A 127 3.22 -5.97 -5.07
C SER A 127 1.77 -5.66 -4.72
N SER A 128 1.08 -6.58 -4.04
CA SER A 128 -0.27 -6.33 -3.50
C SER A 128 -0.25 -5.19 -2.48
N ARG A 129 0.72 -5.16 -1.57
CA ARG A 129 0.87 -4.09 -0.56
C ARG A 129 1.09 -2.72 -1.20
N ILE A 130 2.02 -2.61 -2.15
CA ILE A 130 2.28 -1.35 -2.87
C ILE A 130 1.05 -0.92 -3.66
N GLY A 131 0.39 -1.87 -4.33
CA GLY A 131 -0.83 -1.61 -5.09
C GLY A 131 -1.94 -1.06 -4.21
N GLN A 132 -2.17 -1.67 -3.04
CA GLN A 132 -3.18 -1.23 -2.08
C GLN A 132 -2.87 0.15 -1.50
N GLY A 133 -1.59 0.46 -1.20
CA GLY A 133 -1.17 1.79 -0.75
C GLY A 133 -1.42 2.88 -1.80
N ARG A 134 -1.07 2.61 -3.07
CA ARG A 134 -1.35 3.52 -4.20
C ARG A 134 -2.85 3.71 -4.43
N TYR A 135 -3.59 2.61 -4.42
CA TYR A 135 -5.04 2.61 -4.58
C TYR A 135 -5.72 3.43 -3.48
N ARG A 136 -5.38 3.19 -2.20
CA ARG A 136 -5.90 3.94 -1.07
C ARG A 136 -5.67 5.44 -1.25
N LYS A 137 -4.45 5.85 -1.59
CA LYS A 137 -4.13 7.27 -1.86
C LYS A 137 -4.95 7.84 -3.01
N SER A 138 -5.17 7.08 -4.08
CA SER A 138 -6.01 7.50 -5.21
C SER A 138 -7.46 7.70 -4.77
N LEU A 139 -8.00 6.77 -3.99
CA LEU A 139 -9.39 6.80 -3.54
C LEU A 139 -9.65 7.99 -2.60
N PHE A 140 -8.71 8.30 -1.70
CA PHE A 140 -8.76 9.49 -0.83
C PHE A 140 -8.64 10.83 -1.58
N LYS A 141 -8.21 10.84 -2.85
CA LYS A 141 -8.27 12.06 -3.69
C LYS A 141 -9.66 12.28 -4.29
N ASN A 142 -10.39 11.20 -4.53
CA ASN A 142 -11.70 11.24 -5.19
C ASN A 142 -12.87 11.27 -4.20
N SER A 143 -12.66 10.82 -2.96
CA SER A 143 -13.66 10.80 -1.90
C SER A 143 -13.01 11.10 -0.55
N SER A 144 -13.76 11.73 0.36
CA SER A 144 -13.29 12.12 1.69
C SER A 144 -14.09 11.48 2.84
N SER A 145 -15.13 10.70 2.54
CA SER A 145 -16.00 10.13 3.57
C SER A 145 -16.66 8.81 3.16
N CYS A 146 -17.13 8.09 4.17
CA CYS A 146 -18.00 6.95 3.96
C CYS A 146 -19.37 7.43 3.46
N PRO A 147 -19.87 6.94 2.31
CA PRO A 147 -21.14 7.39 1.76
C PRO A 147 -22.35 7.02 2.63
N PHE A 148 -22.25 5.97 3.45
CA PHE A 148 -23.37 5.46 4.26
C PHE A 148 -23.42 6.04 5.67
N THR A 149 -22.25 6.31 6.28
CA THR A 149 -22.16 6.77 7.68
C THR A 149 -21.70 8.23 7.80
N GLY A 150 -21.17 8.82 6.73
CA GLY A 150 -20.55 10.13 6.76
C GLY A 150 -19.20 10.18 7.48
N THR A 151 -18.65 9.04 7.92
CA THR A 151 -17.34 8.98 8.60
C THR A 151 -16.24 9.60 7.72
N THR A 152 -15.48 10.56 8.25
CA THR A 152 -14.42 11.27 7.51
C THR A 152 -13.02 11.01 8.04
N ASP A 153 -12.88 10.51 9.28
CA ASP A 153 -11.57 10.25 9.89
C ASP A 153 -10.88 9.09 9.15
N PRO A 154 -9.72 9.32 8.50
CA PRO A 154 -9.03 8.30 7.72
C PRO A 154 -8.65 7.05 8.50
N ARG A 155 -8.52 7.15 9.83
CA ARG A 155 -8.21 6.01 10.71
C ARG A 155 -9.36 5.01 10.80
N PHE A 156 -10.59 5.48 10.55
CA PHE A 156 -11.81 4.67 10.58
C PHE A 156 -12.40 4.48 9.18
N LEU A 157 -11.55 4.58 8.15
CA LEU A 157 -11.94 4.38 6.76
C LEU A 157 -11.07 3.32 6.10
N ILE A 158 -11.74 2.33 5.52
CA ILE A 158 -11.17 1.26 4.70
C ILE A 158 -11.35 1.64 3.23
N ALA A 159 -10.31 1.43 2.43
CA ALA A 159 -10.40 1.57 0.97
C ALA A 159 -10.85 0.23 0.40
N SER A 160 -12.17 0.08 0.29
CA SER A 160 -12.85 -1.16 -0.09
C SER A 160 -13.02 -1.24 -1.59
N HIS A 161 -12.68 -2.39 -2.19
CA HIS A 161 -12.87 -2.63 -3.62
C HIS A 161 -14.30 -3.07 -3.92
N ILE A 162 -14.88 -2.56 -5.01
CA ILE A 162 -16.21 -3.02 -5.45
C ILE A 162 -16.11 -4.41 -6.09
N LYS A 163 -15.20 -4.56 -7.06
CA LYS A 163 -14.78 -5.85 -7.61
C LYS A 163 -13.54 -6.30 -6.83
N PRO A 164 -13.57 -7.46 -6.13
CA PRO A 164 -12.52 -7.86 -5.20
C PRO A 164 -11.15 -7.98 -5.86
N TRP A 165 -10.12 -7.59 -5.12
CA TRP A 165 -8.72 -7.58 -5.57
C TRP A 165 -8.27 -8.89 -6.25
N ARG A 166 -8.72 -10.04 -5.73
CA ARG A 166 -8.35 -11.37 -6.20
C ARG A 166 -8.80 -11.64 -7.64
N VAL A 167 -9.94 -11.09 -8.05
CA VAL A 167 -10.55 -11.30 -9.37
C VAL A 167 -10.39 -10.09 -10.30
N SER A 168 -9.81 -9.00 -9.79
CA SER A 168 -9.48 -7.81 -10.57
C SER A 168 -8.18 -7.95 -11.35
N THR A 169 -8.15 -7.34 -12.55
CA THR A 169 -6.94 -7.11 -13.32
C THR A 169 -6.04 -6.06 -12.65
N ASN A 170 -4.79 -5.94 -13.09
CA ASN A 170 -3.86 -4.95 -12.55
C ASN A 170 -4.34 -3.49 -12.74
N GLN A 171 -5.09 -3.21 -13.81
CA GLN A 171 -5.69 -1.89 -14.02
C GLN A 171 -6.83 -1.65 -13.03
N GLU A 172 -7.75 -2.61 -12.90
CA GLU A 172 -8.91 -2.52 -12.00
C GLU A 172 -8.50 -2.45 -10.51
N ARG A 173 -7.37 -3.05 -10.13
CA ARG A 173 -6.82 -2.98 -8.75
C ARG A 173 -6.39 -1.57 -8.34
N LEU A 174 -5.98 -0.75 -9.30
CA LEU A 174 -5.49 0.60 -9.07
C LEU A 174 -6.50 1.69 -9.46
N ASP A 175 -7.63 1.28 -10.04
CA ASP A 175 -8.69 2.17 -10.50
C ASP A 175 -9.51 2.69 -9.30
N PRO A 176 -9.51 4.01 -9.01
CA PRO A 176 -10.31 4.56 -7.92
C PRO A 176 -11.82 4.44 -8.15
N GLU A 177 -12.29 4.21 -9.39
CA GLU A 177 -13.70 3.93 -9.64
C GLU A 177 -14.12 2.54 -9.15
N ASN A 178 -13.17 1.62 -8.96
CA ASN A 178 -13.39 0.30 -8.39
C ASN A 178 -13.37 0.33 -6.85
N GLY A 179 -14.03 1.32 -6.22
CA GLY A 179 -13.95 1.42 -4.77
C GLY A 179 -14.80 2.44 -4.06
N PHE A 180 -14.90 2.25 -2.74
CA PHE A 180 -15.44 3.20 -1.78
C PHE A 180 -14.55 3.33 -0.55
N LEU A 181 -14.58 4.51 0.08
CA LEU A 181 -14.16 4.64 1.46
C LEU A 181 -15.30 4.17 2.34
N LEU A 182 -15.11 3.14 3.15
CA LEU A 182 -16.16 2.56 3.99
C LEU A 182 -15.72 2.55 5.45
N ALA A 183 -16.66 2.76 6.36
CA ALA A 183 -16.43 2.49 7.77
C ALA A 183 -16.32 0.96 7.98
N PRO A 184 -15.52 0.47 8.96
CA PRO A 184 -15.20 -0.96 9.06
C PRO A 184 -16.39 -1.91 9.12
N HIS A 185 -17.44 -1.50 9.82
CA HIS A 185 -18.68 -2.27 9.95
C HIS A 185 -19.51 -2.30 8.66
N ILE A 186 -19.42 -1.26 7.83
CA ILE A 186 -20.08 -1.19 6.52
C ILE A 186 -19.29 -1.97 5.48
N ASP A 187 -17.96 -1.85 5.50
CA ASP A 187 -17.05 -2.65 4.68
C ASP A 187 -17.31 -4.14 4.87
N ALA A 188 -17.38 -4.60 6.13
CA ALA A 188 -17.68 -5.99 6.45
C ALA A 188 -19.03 -6.49 5.90
N LEU A 189 -20.04 -5.61 5.81
CA LEU A 189 -21.33 -5.96 5.20
C LEU A 189 -21.23 -6.00 3.67
N PHE A 190 -20.53 -5.04 3.08
CA PHE A 190 -20.38 -4.92 1.63
C PHE A 190 -19.55 -6.08 1.07
N ASP A 191 -18.37 -6.35 1.63
CA ASP A 191 -17.47 -7.43 1.20
C ASP A 191 -18.11 -8.83 1.28
N LYS A 192 -19.01 -9.03 2.24
CA LYS A 192 -19.75 -10.29 2.41
C LYS A 192 -21.04 -10.35 1.59
N GLY A 193 -21.36 -9.30 0.83
CA GLY A 193 -22.55 -9.25 -0.01
C GLY A 193 -23.85 -9.02 0.74
N TYR A 194 -23.81 -8.63 2.02
CA TYR A 194 -25.02 -8.33 2.78
C TYR A 194 -25.67 -7.01 2.36
N ILE A 195 -24.88 -6.09 1.83
CA ILE A 195 -25.34 -4.84 1.22
C ILE A 195 -24.69 -4.64 -0.14
N SER A 196 -25.34 -3.88 -1.00
CA SER A 196 -24.80 -3.45 -2.31
C SER A 196 -25.35 -2.07 -2.67
N VAL A 197 -25.05 -1.57 -3.87
CA VAL A 197 -25.54 -0.29 -4.37
C VAL A 197 -26.17 -0.47 -5.75
N ALA A 198 -27.39 0.02 -5.91
CA ALA A 198 -28.10 0.06 -7.19
C ALA A 198 -27.47 1.09 -8.14
N ASP A 199 -27.75 1.00 -9.44
CA ASP A 199 -27.26 2.00 -10.41
C ASP A 199 -27.83 3.40 -10.18
N THR A 200 -28.96 3.49 -9.47
CA THR A 200 -29.55 4.74 -8.99
C THR A 200 -28.73 5.36 -7.84
N GLY A 201 -27.83 4.60 -7.20
CA GLY A 201 -27.10 4.98 -6.01
C GLY A 201 -27.75 4.59 -4.70
N GLU A 202 -28.90 3.91 -4.74
CA GLU A 202 -29.64 3.46 -3.55
C GLU A 202 -28.98 2.26 -2.88
N LEU A 203 -29.01 2.23 -1.55
CA LEU A 203 -28.53 1.10 -0.74
C LEU A 203 -29.44 -0.11 -0.97
N MET A 204 -28.84 -1.25 -1.31
CA MET A 204 -29.50 -2.54 -1.40
C MET A 204 -29.13 -3.38 -0.17
N ILE A 205 -30.09 -4.11 0.38
CA ILE A 205 -29.93 -4.90 1.61
C ILE A 205 -30.44 -6.31 1.33
N SER A 206 -29.64 -7.31 1.71
CA SER A 206 -29.91 -8.73 1.43
C SER A 206 -31.03 -9.35 2.28
N SER A 207 -31.23 -8.89 3.52
CA SER A 207 -32.23 -9.47 4.43
C SER A 207 -32.75 -8.49 5.47
N ALA A 208 -33.91 -8.80 6.06
CA ALA A 208 -34.53 -8.00 7.11
C ALA A 208 -33.69 -7.96 8.40
N GLU A 209 -32.91 -9.00 8.68
CA GLU A 209 -31.97 -9.03 9.82
C GLU A 209 -30.84 -8.02 9.63
N ILE A 210 -30.29 -7.92 8.42
CA ILE A 210 -29.26 -6.92 8.10
C ILE A 210 -29.85 -5.51 8.14
N GLU A 211 -31.08 -5.33 7.66
CA GLU A 211 -31.80 -4.05 7.77
C GLU A 211 -31.95 -3.63 9.24
N ALA A 212 -32.42 -4.53 10.11
CA ALA A 212 -32.54 -4.28 11.54
C ALA A 212 -31.18 -3.94 12.18
N GLN A 213 -30.11 -4.60 11.76
CA GLN A 213 -28.75 -4.33 12.24
C GLN A 213 -28.27 -2.93 11.84
N LEU A 214 -28.52 -2.51 10.60
CA LEU A 214 -28.19 -1.18 10.11
C LEU A 214 -28.98 -0.09 10.85
N VAL A 215 -30.27 -0.33 11.14
CA VAL A 215 -31.10 0.57 11.96
C VAL A 215 -30.53 0.67 13.39
N GLN A 216 -30.12 -0.45 13.98
CA GLN A 216 -29.50 -0.46 15.31
C GLN A 216 -28.19 0.36 15.32
N TRP A 217 -27.41 0.31 14.24
CA TRP A 217 -26.21 1.11 14.05
C TRP A 217 -26.49 2.56 13.64
N ARG A 218 -27.77 2.93 13.49
CA ARG A 218 -28.22 4.27 13.06
C ARG A 218 -27.70 4.67 11.68
N VAL A 219 -27.57 3.71 10.77
CA VAL A 219 -27.28 3.97 9.37
C VAL A 219 -28.57 4.44 8.69
N ASP A 220 -28.51 5.55 7.95
CA ASP A 220 -29.66 6.01 7.16
C ASP A 220 -29.85 5.10 5.95
N LEU A 221 -30.92 4.31 5.96
CA LEU A 221 -31.24 3.39 4.86
C LEU A 221 -31.67 4.11 3.58
N LYS A 222 -32.04 5.40 3.67
CA LYS A 222 -32.45 6.22 2.53
C LYS A 222 -31.27 6.92 1.85
N VAL A 223 -30.05 6.65 2.32
CA VAL A 223 -28.85 7.23 1.75
C VAL A 223 -28.71 6.85 0.29
N LYS A 224 -28.35 7.84 -0.53
CA LYS A 224 -28.21 7.70 -1.97
C LYS A 224 -26.89 8.30 -2.42
N ILE A 225 -26.06 7.47 -3.05
CA ILE A 225 -24.78 7.90 -3.61
C ILE A 225 -25.06 8.65 -4.91
N SER A 226 -24.78 9.95 -4.94
CA SER A 226 -24.91 10.76 -6.14
C SER A 226 -23.65 10.68 -7.01
N GLY A 227 -23.81 10.92 -8.32
CA GLY A 227 -22.68 11.05 -9.24
C GLY A 227 -21.93 9.75 -9.54
N LEU A 228 -22.58 8.59 -9.46
CA LEU A 228 -21.97 7.32 -9.90
C LEU A 228 -21.62 7.39 -11.39
N SER A 229 -20.32 7.29 -11.68
CA SER A 229 -19.80 7.19 -13.05
C SER A 229 -20.22 5.86 -13.68
N ASP A 230 -20.22 5.80 -15.01
CA ASP A 230 -20.55 4.56 -15.71
C ASP A 230 -19.49 3.46 -15.47
N SER A 231 -18.24 3.84 -15.24
CA SER A 231 -17.18 2.90 -14.83
C SER A 231 -17.48 2.27 -13.48
N LYS A 232 -17.85 3.09 -12.48
CA LYS A 232 -18.21 2.60 -11.14
C LYS A 232 -19.46 1.73 -11.17
N LYS A 233 -20.46 2.07 -11.99
CA LYS A 233 -21.65 1.22 -12.20
C LYS A 233 -21.28 -0.15 -12.77
N ALA A 234 -20.31 -0.23 -13.68
CA ALA A 234 -19.85 -1.51 -14.22
C ALA A 234 -19.25 -2.42 -13.13
N TYR A 235 -18.48 -1.86 -12.19
CA TYR A 235 -18.00 -2.63 -11.04
C TYR A 235 -19.15 -3.02 -10.10
N LEU A 236 -20.10 -2.10 -9.85
CA LEU A 236 -21.28 -2.39 -9.02
C LEU A 236 -22.16 -3.48 -9.62
N ALA A 237 -22.27 -3.56 -10.95
CA ALA A 237 -22.97 -4.64 -11.63
C ALA A 237 -22.32 -6.00 -11.29
N TYR A 238 -20.99 -6.10 -11.37
CA TYR A 238 -20.27 -7.29 -10.92
C TYR A 238 -20.57 -7.63 -9.47
N HIS A 239 -20.52 -6.64 -8.57
CA HIS A 239 -20.80 -6.85 -7.16
C HIS A 239 -22.23 -7.39 -6.93
N ARG A 240 -23.23 -6.81 -7.60
CA ARG A 240 -24.62 -7.26 -7.52
C ARG A 240 -24.86 -8.65 -8.08
N GLU A 241 -24.12 -9.05 -9.11
CA GLU A 241 -24.29 -10.34 -9.79
C GLU A 241 -23.54 -11.49 -9.11
N VAL A 242 -22.38 -11.19 -8.52
CA VAL A 242 -21.43 -12.23 -8.06
C VAL A 242 -21.29 -12.29 -6.54
N ILE A 243 -21.46 -11.16 -5.84
CA ILE A 243 -21.14 -11.04 -4.41
C ILE A 243 -22.40 -10.84 -3.58
N PHE A 244 -23.31 -9.98 -4.03
CA PHE A 244 -24.53 -9.64 -3.31
C PHE A 244 -25.42 -10.87 -3.12
N ILE A 245 -25.83 -11.10 -1.87
CA ILE A 245 -26.73 -12.18 -1.49
C ILE A 245 -28.16 -11.73 -1.75
N GLN A 246 -28.87 -12.44 -2.62
CA GLN A 246 -30.28 -12.22 -2.95
C GLN A 246 -31.22 -13.02 -2.04
#